data_AF-A0A2W0FSY4-F1
#
_entry.id   AF-A0A2W0FSY4-F1
#
_cell.length_a   1.000
_cell.length_b   1.000
_cell.length_c   1.000
_cell.angle_alpha   90.00
_cell.angle_beta   90.00
_cell.angle_gamma   90.00
#
_symmetry.space_group_name_H-M   'P 1'
#
loop_
_entity.id
_entity.type
_entity.pdbx_description
1 polymer ?
#
loop_
_entity_poly.entity_id
_entity_poly.type
_entity_poly.pdbx_seq_one_letter_code
_entity_poly.pdbx_strand_id
1 'polypeptide(L)'
;MNRPSEHLPATADASSHPTGVSWAAIFAGAAAAAALSLILLLLGFGLGFSAVSPWAGNGISAKGLGISSILWLALTQILAAGLGGYIAGRLRVKWANLHGDEVYFRDTAHGFLAWAVATLVTATLVVGSVSSVIGGGVQAGAQVASAAAGAAPRGAGPAAAQGAPDDYGYFVDSLLRDDRPVAVSEDAARGTVSRIFVRSLSNGGQLLPEDRRYLAQVVAQRTNLSQAQAEQRVDEVFAKTQQAVNEAKQAAREAADSAAKLAAWSSLWMFIALLCGAFFASLAATFGGRRRDAVISLETDLQPRTVAPTPVH
;
A
#
# COMPACT_ATOMS: atom_id res chain seq x y z
N MET A 1 -9.46 -82.74 3.82
CA MET A 1 -8.95 -81.67 4.70
C MET A 1 -9.15 -80.33 3.99
N ASN A 2 -10.25 -79.63 4.30
CA ASN A 2 -10.49 -78.25 3.86
C ASN A 2 -9.77 -77.31 4.84
N ARG A 3 -8.93 -76.40 4.33
CA ARG A 3 -8.53 -75.22 5.10
C ARG A 3 -9.63 -74.16 4.90
N PRO A 4 -10.22 -73.59 5.96
CA PRO A 4 -11.10 -72.44 5.80
C PRO A 4 -10.25 -71.27 5.30
N SER A 5 -10.68 -70.65 4.20
CA SER A 5 -10.18 -69.35 3.75
C SER A 5 -10.54 -68.32 4.82
N GLU A 6 -9.53 -67.87 5.56
CA GLU A 6 -9.66 -66.70 6.42
C GLU A 6 -10.05 -65.51 5.53
N HIS A 7 -11.29 -65.07 5.67
CA HIS A 7 -11.70 -63.74 5.26
C HIS A 7 -10.92 -62.75 6.12
N LEU A 8 -9.77 -62.30 5.64
CA LEU A 8 -9.21 -61.03 6.07
C LEU A 8 -10.30 -59.97 5.84
N PRO A 9 -10.80 -59.28 6.87
CA PRO A 9 -11.58 -58.09 6.62
C PRO A 9 -10.67 -57.15 5.83
N ALA A 10 -11.16 -56.67 4.69
CA ALA A 10 -10.58 -55.51 4.04
C ALA A 10 -10.66 -54.37 5.06
N THR A 11 -9.62 -54.22 5.88
CA THR A 11 -9.47 -53.07 6.76
C THR A 11 -9.44 -51.88 5.85
N ALA A 12 -10.49 -51.07 5.98
CA ALA A 12 -10.60 -49.76 5.40
C ALA A 12 -9.26 -49.03 5.51
N ASP A 13 -8.64 -48.76 4.36
CA ASP A 13 -7.88 -47.54 4.07
C ASP A 13 -7.55 -47.53 2.56
N ALA A 14 -8.58 -47.72 1.74
CA ALA A 14 -8.52 -47.23 0.38
C ALA A 14 -8.52 -45.69 0.44
N SER A 15 -7.42 -45.08 0.00
CA SER A 15 -7.31 -43.67 -0.45
C SER A 15 -7.01 -42.54 0.54
N SER A 16 -6.15 -42.72 1.54
CA SER A 16 -5.41 -41.58 2.11
C SER A 16 -4.16 -41.28 1.26
N HIS A 17 -4.33 -40.89 -0.01
CA HIS A 17 -3.22 -40.24 -0.71
C HIS A 17 -2.92 -38.95 0.06
N PRO A 18 -1.76 -38.84 0.75
CA PRO A 18 -1.48 -37.61 1.47
C PRO A 18 -1.41 -36.49 0.42
N THR A 19 -2.11 -35.38 0.62
CA THR A 19 -2.07 -34.28 -0.34
C THR A 19 -0.61 -33.81 -0.48
N GLY A 20 -0.14 -33.59 -1.71
CA GLY A 20 1.23 -33.14 -1.95
C GLY A 20 1.57 -31.79 -1.31
N VAL A 21 0.53 -31.04 -0.91
CA VAL A 21 0.58 -29.74 -0.24
C VAL A 21 0.10 -29.88 1.20
N SER A 22 0.93 -29.43 2.16
CA SER A 22 0.59 -29.30 3.59
C SER A 22 0.24 -27.84 3.91
N TRP A 23 -1.05 -27.52 3.88
CA TRP A 23 -1.55 -26.17 4.20
C TRP A 23 -1.23 -25.74 5.63
N ALA A 24 -1.28 -26.66 6.60
CA ALA A 24 -0.92 -26.34 7.98
C ALA A 24 0.54 -25.86 8.10
N ALA A 25 1.47 -26.50 7.38
CA ALA A 25 2.87 -26.08 7.35
C ALA A 25 3.05 -24.72 6.66
N ILE A 26 2.32 -24.49 5.56
CA ILE A 26 2.31 -23.21 4.85
C ILE A 26 1.81 -22.08 5.75
N PHE A 27 0.68 -22.27 6.44
CA PHE A 27 0.12 -21.25 7.34
C PHE A 27 1.02 -21.00 8.56
N ALA A 28 1.61 -22.04 9.14
CA ALA A 28 2.58 -21.88 10.22
C ALA A 28 3.82 -21.08 9.77
N GLY A 29 4.36 -21.38 8.59
CA GLY A 29 5.44 -20.61 7.98
C GLY A 29 5.05 -19.17 7.69
N ALA A 30 3.86 -18.95 7.13
CA ALA A 30 3.33 -17.62 6.83
C ALA A 30 3.14 -16.78 8.10
N ALA A 31 2.61 -17.38 9.17
CA ALA A 31 2.44 -16.72 10.46
C ALA A 31 3.80 -16.32 11.07
N ALA A 32 4.80 -17.19 11.00
CA ALA A 32 6.16 -16.87 11.46
C ALA A 32 6.81 -15.76 10.63
N ALA A 33 6.65 -15.79 9.31
CA ALA A 33 7.11 -14.72 8.42
C ALA A 33 6.42 -13.38 8.76
N ALA A 34 5.11 -13.37 8.96
CA ALA A 34 4.35 -12.18 9.31
C ALA A 34 4.78 -11.60 10.67
N ALA A 35 4.92 -12.46 11.69
CA ALA A 35 5.35 -12.06 13.02
C ALA A 35 6.76 -11.44 13.01
N LEU A 36 7.72 -12.08 12.34
CA LEU A 36 9.08 -11.55 12.24
C LEU A 36 9.13 -10.27 11.39
N SER A 37 8.34 -10.20 10.31
CA SER A 37 8.21 -8.98 9.50
C SER A 37 7.72 -7.81 10.35
N LEU A 38 6.70 -8.02 11.19
CA LEU A 38 6.17 -6.99 12.08
C LEU A 38 7.23 -6.50 13.08
N ILE A 39 7.96 -7.42 13.71
CA ILE A 39 9.03 -7.08 14.66
C ILE A 39 10.12 -6.23 13.97
N LEU A 40 10.59 -6.65 12.80
CA LEU A 40 11.64 -5.95 12.06
C LEU A 40 11.16 -4.61 11.47
N LEU A 41 9.89 -4.51 11.11
CA LEU A 41 9.26 -3.27 10.67
C LEU A 41 9.21 -2.25 11.82
N LEU A 42 8.75 -2.66 13.01
CA LEU A 42 8.74 -1.81 14.20
C LEU A 42 10.15 -1.36 14.60
N LEU A 43 11.14 -2.25 14.54
CA LEU A 43 12.54 -1.90 14.75
C LEU A 43 13.03 -0.88 13.72
N GLY A 44 12.71 -1.09 12.43
CA GLY A 44 13.05 -0.17 11.36
C GLY A 44 12.48 1.23 11.57
N PHE A 45 11.23 1.33 12.04
CA PHE A 45 10.64 2.63 12.39
C PHE A 45 11.39 3.30 13.55
N GLY A 46 11.74 2.55 14.60
CA GLY A 46 12.51 3.08 15.73
C GLY A 46 13.87 3.64 15.29
N LEU A 47 14.60 2.89 14.46
CA LEU A 47 15.89 3.31 13.91
C LEU A 47 15.74 4.51 12.97
N GLY A 48 14.71 4.52 12.13
CA GLY A 48 14.41 5.61 11.20
C GLY A 48 14.10 6.92 11.92
N PHE A 49 13.24 6.89 12.94
CA PHE A 49 12.93 8.08 13.74
C PHE A 49 14.13 8.59 14.53
N SER A 50 15.00 7.69 15.00
CA SER A 50 16.24 8.07 15.67
C SER A 50 17.26 8.75 14.75
N ALA A 51 17.19 8.53 13.42
CA ALA A 51 18.14 9.06 12.46
C ALA A 51 17.77 10.46 11.92
N VAL A 52 16.49 10.85 12.06
CA VAL A 52 15.95 12.12 11.56
C VAL A 52 16.01 13.17 12.66
N SER A 53 16.65 14.31 12.38
CA SER A 53 16.66 15.46 13.28
C SER A 53 15.67 16.53 12.81
N PRO A 54 14.95 17.20 13.72
CA PRO A 54 14.11 18.35 13.37
C PRO A 54 14.93 19.64 13.11
N TRP A 55 16.22 19.65 13.45
CA TRP A 55 17.09 20.83 13.30
C TRP A 55 17.85 20.80 11.99
N ALA A 56 17.82 21.92 11.26
CA ALA A 56 18.50 22.07 9.98
C ALA A 56 20.01 21.77 10.09
N GLY A 57 20.54 20.98 9.15
CA GLY A 57 21.96 20.62 9.10
C GLY A 57 22.38 19.45 10.02
N ASN A 58 21.46 18.91 10.82
CA ASN A 58 21.70 17.73 11.66
C ASN A 58 20.89 16.52 11.17
N GLY A 59 21.39 15.31 11.38
CA GLY A 59 20.73 14.06 11.01
C GLY A 59 21.03 13.56 9.59
N ILE A 60 20.44 12.43 9.22
CA ILE A 60 20.67 11.82 7.90
C ILE A 60 19.94 12.61 6.79
N SER A 61 20.56 12.73 5.62
CA SER A 61 19.92 13.35 4.45
C SER A 61 18.70 12.54 3.99
N ALA A 62 17.73 13.17 3.33
CA ALA A 62 16.55 12.50 2.77
C ALA A 62 16.93 11.35 1.81
N LYS A 63 17.98 11.55 1.00
CA LYS A 63 18.53 10.51 0.12
C LYS A 63 19.13 9.35 0.91
N GLY A 64 19.86 9.64 1.99
CA GLY A 64 20.44 8.63 2.87
C GLY A 64 19.37 7.81 3.59
N LEU A 65 18.32 8.46 4.09
CA LEU A 65 17.18 7.80 4.72
C LEU A 65 16.43 6.90 3.73
N GLY A 66 16.25 7.34 2.49
CA GLY A 66 15.62 6.54 1.44
C GLY A 66 16.41 5.27 1.14
N ILE A 67 17.72 5.37 0.98
CA ILE A 67 18.60 4.22 0.72
C ILE A 67 18.61 3.26 1.92
N SER A 68 18.73 3.76 3.14
CA SER A 68 18.73 2.91 4.34
C SER A 68 17.41 2.19 4.52
N SER A 69 16.28 2.85 4.24
CA SER A 69 14.94 2.24 4.29
C SER A 69 14.80 1.09 3.29
N ILE A 70 15.28 1.26 2.06
CA ILE A 70 15.28 0.21 1.03
C ILE A 70 16.10 -1.00 1.47
N LEU A 71 17.32 -0.77 1.95
CA LEU A 71 18.19 -1.84 2.43
C LEU A 71 17.57 -2.58 3.62
N TRP A 72 16.95 -1.83 4.54
CA TRP A 72 16.27 -2.40 5.69
C TRP A 72 15.06 -3.25 5.31
N LEU A 73 14.25 -2.79 4.34
CA LEU A 73 13.10 -3.56 3.85
C LEU A 73 13.56 -4.83 3.12
N ALA A 74 14.63 -4.76 2.32
CA ALA A 74 15.21 -5.94 1.69
C ALA A 74 15.73 -6.95 2.73
N LEU A 75 16.44 -6.47 3.77
CA LEU A 75 16.89 -7.31 4.89
C LEU A 75 15.70 -7.96 5.61
N THR A 76 14.64 -7.19 5.86
CA THR A 76 13.41 -7.68 6.48
C THR A 76 12.78 -8.80 5.66
N GLN A 77 12.65 -8.62 4.34
CA GLN A 77 12.14 -9.66 3.44
C GLN A 77 12.97 -10.93 3.50
N ILE A 78 14.30 -10.82 3.43
CA ILE A 78 15.20 -11.98 3.48
C ILE A 78 15.04 -12.75 4.79
N LEU A 79 15.11 -12.07 5.93
CA LEU A 79 15.06 -12.71 7.24
C LEU A 79 13.67 -13.30 7.56
N ALA A 80 12.61 -12.53 7.31
CA ALA A 80 11.25 -12.96 7.60
C ALA A 80 10.79 -14.08 6.67
N ALA A 81 11.00 -13.93 5.36
CA ALA A 81 10.63 -14.96 4.40
C ALA A 81 11.49 -16.22 4.57
N GLY A 82 12.78 -16.06 4.86
CA GLY A 82 13.67 -17.17 5.20
C GLY A 82 13.21 -17.96 6.43
N LEU A 83 12.82 -17.29 7.52
CA LEU A 83 12.29 -17.96 8.71
C LEU A 83 10.99 -18.71 8.41
N GLY A 84 10.05 -18.06 7.71
CA GLY A 84 8.78 -18.68 7.34
C GLY A 84 8.95 -19.88 6.43
N GLY A 85 9.83 -19.78 5.43
CA GLY A 85 10.19 -20.87 4.54
C GLY A 85 10.82 -22.04 5.28
N TYR A 86 11.78 -21.79 6.17
CA TYR A 86 12.40 -22.80 7.00
C TYR A 86 11.37 -23.57 7.85
N ILE A 87 10.43 -22.85 8.48
CA ILE A 87 9.36 -23.48 9.28
C ILE A 87 8.42 -24.30 8.40
N ALA A 88 8.01 -23.77 7.25
CA ALA A 88 7.15 -24.49 6.31
C ALA A 88 7.79 -25.80 5.82
N GLY A 89 9.07 -25.75 5.45
CA GLY A 89 9.84 -26.95 5.06
C GLY A 89 9.96 -27.96 6.20
N ARG A 90 10.19 -27.50 7.43
CA ARG A 90 10.36 -28.37 8.60
C ARG A 90 9.06 -29.03 9.07
N LEU A 91 7.92 -28.35 8.95
CA LEU A 91 6.62 -28.84 9.44
C LEU A 91 5.83 -29.64 8.38
N ARG A 92 6.23 -29.61 7.10
CA ARG A 92 5.63 -30.46 6.07
C ARG A 92 5.84 -31.95 6.43
N VAL A 93 4.88 -32.82 6.13
CA VAL A 93 4.99 -34.28 6.30
C VAL A 93 6.16 -34.86 5.48
N LYS A 94 6.93 -35.80 6.05
CA LYS A 94 8.00 -36.55 5.38
C LYS A 94 7.42 -37.62 4.44
N TRP A 95 7.99 -37.75 3.25
CA TRP A 95 7.58 -38.75 2.26
C TRP A 95 8.75 -39.72 2.04
N ALA A 96 8.64 -40.94 2.55
CA ALA A 96 9.73 -41.92 2.54
C ALA A 96 9.98 -42.57 1.16
N ASN A 97 9.02 -42.51 0.24
CA ASN A 97 9.02 -43.29 -1.01
C ASN A 97 9.16 -42.44 -2.29
N LEU A 98 9.67 -41.20 -2.20
CA LEU A 98 9.85 -40.31 -3.35
C LEU A 98 11.32 -40.07 -3.68
N HIS A 99 11.62 -39.87 -4.96
CA HIS A 99 12.94 -39.46 -5.45
C HIS A 99 13.35 -38.10 -4.85
N GLY A 100 14.65 -37.91 -4.64
CA GLY A 100 15.20 -36.70 -4.00
C GLY A 100 14.81 -35.39 -4.67
N ASP A 101 14.71 -35.36 -6.01
CA ASP A 101 14.35 -34.17 -6.77
C ASP A 101 12.91 -33.70 -6.48
N GLU A 102 11.97 -34.64 -6.31
CA GLU A 102 10.58 -34.34 -5.97
C GLU A 102 10.46 -33.80 -4.53
N VAL A 103 11.28 -34.32 -3.60
CA VAL A 103 11.34 -33.79 -2.23
C VAL A 103 11.85 -32.34 -2.25
N TYR A 104 12.89 -32.05 -3.04
CA TYR A 104 13.45 -30.71 -3.20
C TYR A 104 12.44 -29.73 -3.79
N PHE A 105 11.74 -30.11 -4.86
CA PHE A 105 10.69 -29.29 -5.46
C PHE A 105 9.57 -28.99 -4.46
N ARG A 106 9.11 -29.99 -3.70
CA ARG A 106 8.05 -29.78 -2.71
C ARG A 106 8.49 -28.88 -1.58
N ASP A 107 9.69 -29.06 -1.04
CA ASP A 107 10.16 -28.22 0.06
C ASP A 107 10.31 -26.76 -0.40
N THR A 108 10.88 -26.50 -1.59
CA THR A 108 10.94 -25.15 -2.16
C THR A 108 9.55 -24.56 -2.39
N ALA A 109 8.60 -25.34 -2.92
CA ALA A 109 7.22 -24.91 -3.15
C ALA A 109 6.48 -24.54 -1.85
N HIS A 110 6.70 -25.26 -0.74
CA HIS A 110 6.09 -24.93 0.54
C HIS A 110 6.66 -23.62 1.11
N GLY A 111 7.96 -23.38 0.94
CA GLY A 111 8.57 -22.09 1.29
C GLY A 111 8.01 -20.94 0.49
N PHE A 112 7.92 -21.10 -0.83
CA PHE A 112 7.31 -20.11 -1.72
C PHE A 112 5.85 -19.82 -1.36
N LEU A 113 5.04 -20.85 -1.12
CA LEU A 113 3.64 -20.69 -0.74
C LEU A 113 3.47 -20.00 0.62
N ALA A 114 4.32 -20.31 1.60
CA ALA A 114 4.32 -19.62 2.89
C ALA A 114 4.61 -18.12 2.73
N TRP A 115 5.59 -17.76 1.90
CA TRP A 115 5.86 -16.37 1.54
C TRP A 115 4.70 -15.71 0.80
N ALA A 116 4.07 -16.41 -0.15
CA ALA A 116 2.96 -15.88 -0.94
C ALA A 116 1.75 -15.58 -0.04
N VAL A 117 1.39 -16.49 0.86
CA VAL A 117 0.30 -16.29 1.83
C VAL A 117 0.61 -15.10 2.74
N ALA A 118 1.81 -15.03 3.32
CA ALA A 118 2.19 -13.90 4.19
C ALA A 118 2.13 -12.56 3.45
N THR A 119 2.62 -12.52 2.21
CA THR A 119 2.61 -11.32 1.35
C THR A 119 1.20 -10.89 0.99
N LEU A 120 0.33 -11.83 0.58
CA LEU A 120 -1.07 -11.53 0.24
C LEU A 120 -1.86 -11.03 1.45
N VAL A 121 -1.70 -11.65 2.62
CA VAL A 121 -2.33 -11.17 3.86
C VAL A 121 -1.86 -9.74 4.17
N THR A 122 -0.56 -9.49 4.11
CA THR A 122 0.00 -8.14 4.32
C THR A 122 -0.58 -7.14 3.31
N ALA A 123 -0.65 -7.49 2.02
CA ALA A 123 -1.21 -6.64 0.98
C ALA A 123 -2.69 -6.31 1.24
N THR A 124 -3.50 -7.31 1.65
CA THR A 124 -4.92 -7.08 1.98
C THR A 124 -5.09 -6.16 3.19
N LEU A 125 -4.26 -6.31 4.23
CA LEU A 125 -4.28 -5.43 5.40
C LEU A 125 -3.89 -4.00 5.03
N VAL A 126 -2.86 -3.82 4.20
CA VAL A 126 -2.41 -2.50 3.72
C VAL A 126 -3.50 -1.82 2.89
N VAL A 127 -4.08 -2.52 1.90
CA VAL A 127 -5.15 -1.98 1.04
C VAL A 127 -6.42 -1.66 1.85
N GLY A 128 -6.78 -2.54 2.80
CA GLY A 128 -7.92 -2.33 3.71
C GLY A 128 -7.74 -1.10 4.60
N SER A 129 -6.52 -0.88 5.11
CA SER A 129 -6.19 0.27 5.98
C SER A 129 -6.30 1.62 5.25
N VAL A 130 -5.96 1.65 3.95
CA VAL A 130 -6.09 2.86 3.11
C VAL A 130 -7.56 3.23 2.86
N SER A 131 -8.43 2.22 2.72
CA SER A 131 -9.86 2.44 2.42
C SER A 131 -10.64 2.98 3.63
N SER A 132 -10.29 2.58 4.86
CA SER A 132 -10.91 3.11 6.08
C SER A 132 -10.59 4.58 6.37
N VAL A 133 -9.52 5.12 5.76
CA VAL A 133 -9.10 6.53 5.93
C VAL A 133 -9.89 7.48 5.02
N ILE A 134 -10.38 7.01 3.88
CA ILE A 134 -11.12 7.83 2.91
C ILE A 134 -12.59 8.00 3.34
N GLY A 135 -13.13 7.08 4.16
CA GLY A 135 -14.52 7.08 4.62
C GLY A 135 -14.80 7.77 5.96
N GLY A 136 -13.79 8.16 6.74
CA GLY A 136 -13.99 8.71 8.09
C GLY A 136 -12.90 9.67 8.57
N GLY A 137 -13.20 10.98 8.53
CA GLY A 137 -12.53 12.00 9.34
C GLY A 137 -11.11 12.42 8.91
N VAL A 138 -11.03 13.61 8.31
CA VAL A 138 -9.83 14.26 7.73
C VAL A 138 -8.66 14.52 8.72
N GLN A 139 -8.74 14.15 10.00
CA GLN A 139 -7.72 14.55 10.99
C GLN A 139 -6.78 13.46 11.53
N ALA A 140 -7.04 12.16 11.33
CA ALA A 140 -6.16 11.10 11.86
C ALA A 140 -5.48 10.23 10.79
N GLY A 141 -6.02 10.16 9.57
CA GLY A 141 -5.54 9.23 8.53
C GLY A 141 -4.31 9.67 7.74
N ALA A 142 -3.89 10.93 7.84
CA ALA A 142 -2.71 11.44 7.15
C ALA A 142 -1.37 10.90 7.72
N GLN A 143 -1.39 10.18 8.84
CA GLN A 143 -0.18 9.65 9.50
C GLN A 143 0.11 8.17 9.20
N VAL A 144 -0.88 7.40 8.74
CA VAL A 144 -0.72 5.95 8.53
C VAL A 144 -0.40 5.63 7.06
N ALA A 145 -0.95 6.39 6.10
CA ALA A 145 -0.58 6.27 4.69
C ALA A 145 0.90 6.64 4.42
N SER A 146 1.50 7.48 5.27
CA SER A 146 2.94 7.81 5.22
C SER A 146 3.85 6.69 5.72
N ALA A 147 3.33 5.66 6.40
CA ALA A 147 4.14 4.57 6.94
C ALA A 147 4.45 3.47 5.90
N ALA A 148 3.61 3.31 4.88
CA ALA A 148 3.91 2.45 3.72
C ALA A 148 4.66 3.19 2.60
N ALA A 149 4.69 4.53 2.63
CA ALA A 149 5.34 5.41 1.66
C ALA A 149 6.30 6.38 2.35
N GLY A 150 7.26 5.84 3.11
CA GLY A 150 8.24 6.63 3.86
C GLY A 150 8.90 7.73 3.01
N ALA A 151 8.88 8.95 3.56
CA ALA A 151 9.56 10.16 3.09
C ALA A 151 8.93 10.97 1.92
N ALA A 152 7.61 11.07 1.83
CA ALA A 152 6.98 12.22 1.14
C ALA A 152 6.76 13.38 2.13
N PRO A 153 7.10 14.65 1.79
CA PRO A 153 6.67 15.80 2.56
C PRO A 153 5.14 15.80 2.66
N ARG A 154 4.59 16.23 3.80
CA ARG A 154 3.18 16.59 3.95
C ARG A 154 2.87 17.80 3.04
N GLY A 155 2.74 17.54 1.75
CA GLY A 155 2.13 18.45 0.79
C GLY A 155 0.63 18.21 0.85
N ALA A 156 -0.13 19.31 0.95
CA ALA A 156 -1.57 19.37 1.01
C ALA A 156 -2.26 18.17 0.36
N GLY A 157 -3.16 17.50 1.11
CA GLY A 157 -4.08 16.55 0.52
C GLY A 157 -4.75 17.20 -0.70
N PRO A 158 -5.13 16.42 -1.73
CA PRO A 158 -5.90 16.96 -2.81
C PRO A 158 -7.13 17.59 -2.16
N ALA A 159 -7.17 18.93 -2.13
CA ALA A 159 -8.41 19.64 -2.17
C ALA A 159 -9.01 19.13 -3.47
N ALA A 160 -9.78 18.04 -3.36
CA ALA A 160 -10.59 17.53 -4.41
C ALA A 160 -11.37 18.74 -4.85
N ALA A 161 -10.96 19.25 -6.00
CA ALA A 161 -11.73 20.15 -6.82
C ALA A 161 -13.05 19.41 -7.03
N GLN A 162 -13.99 19.67 -6.12
CA GLN A 162 -15.40 19.40 -6.38
C GLN A 162 -15.68 20.14 -7.68
N GLY A 163 -16.11 19.35 -8.65
CA GLY A 163 -15.87 19.54 -10.07
C GLY A 163 -16.10 20.95 -10.61
N ALA A 164 -15.32 21.30 -11.62
CA ALA A 164 -15.79 22.26 -12.62
C ALA A 164 -16.66 21.53 -13.68
N PRO A 165 -17.60 22.21 -14.36
CA PRO A 165 -17.95 23.61 -14.21
C PRO A 165 -19.44 23.86 -13.94
N ASP A 166 -19.66 24.88 -13.14
CA ASP A 166 -20.80 25.79 -13.10
C ASP A 166 -21.01 26.52 -14.46
N ASP A 167 -20.80 25.82 -15.60
CA ASP A 167 -20.63 26.41 -16.94
C ASP A 167 -21.94 27.07 -17.40
N TYR A 168 -23.06 26.39 -17.13
CA TYR A 168 -24.40 26.93 -17.31
C TYR A 168 -24.64 28.16 -16.44
N GLY A 169 -24.07 28.21 -15.24
CA GLY A 169 -24.20 29.34 -14.33
C GLY A 169 -23.60 30.62 -14.90
N TYR A 170 -22.49 30.53 -15.63
CA TYR A 170 -21.93 31.70 -16.31
C TYR A 170 -22.87 32.18 -17.43
N PHE A 171 -23.41 31.27 -18.24
CA PHE A 171 -24.31 31.64 -19.33
C PHE A 171 -25.63 32.21 -18.80
N VAL A 172 -26.17 31.65 -17.72
CA VAL A 172 -27.34 32.19 -17.00
C VAL A 172 -27.04 33.57 -16.43
N ASP A 173 -25.89 33.76 -15.77
CA ASP A 173 -25.48 35.08 -15.28
C ASP A 173 -25.32 36.08 -16.43
N SER A 174 -24.73 35.67 -17.56
CA SER A 174 -24.56 36.52 -18.74
C SER A 174 -25.90 36.94 -19.36
N LEU A 175 -26.92 36.05 -19.31
CA LEU A 175 -28.27 36.33 -19.79
C LEU A 175 -29.02 37.31 -18.87
N LEU A 176 -28.72 37.30 -17.58
CA LEU A 176 -29.37 38.13 -16.55
C LEU A 176 -28.62 39.43 -16.24
N ARG A 177 -27.43 39.64 -16.82
CA ARG A 177 -26.70 40.92 -16.71
C ARG A 177 -27.47 42.02 -17.42
N ASP A 178 -27.75 43.09 -16.68
CA ASP A 178 -28.42 44.29 -17.16
C ASP A 178 -27.57 45.50 -16.76
N ASP A 179 -27.57 46.56 -17.59
CA ASP A 179 -26.80 47.80 -17.36
C ASP A 179 -27.44 48.70 -16.28
N ARG A 180 -28.61 48.29 -15.75
CA ARG A 180 -29.35 49.06 -14.75
C ARG A 180 -28.77 48.85 -13.35
N PRO A 181 -28.61 49.93 -12.55
CA PRO A 181 -28.22 49.82 -11.15
C PRO A 181 -29.38 49.27 -10.32
N VAL A 182 -29.55 47.95 -10.33
CA VAL A 182 -30.48 47.23 -9.45
C VAL A 182 -29.71 46.82 -8.19
N ALA A 183 -30.35 46.91 -7.02
CA ALA A 183 -29.75 46.48 -5.77
C ALA A 183 -29.58 44.94 -5.76
N VAL A 184 -28.39 44.46 -6.14
CA VAL A 184 -28.01 43.04 -6.09
C VAL A 184 -27.42 42.73 -4.71
N SER A 185 -27.76 41.57 -4.13
CA SER A 185 -27.13 41.14 -2.88
C SER A 185 -25.62 40.98 -3.06
N GLU A 186 -24.86 41.27 -2.00
CA GLU A 186 -23.41 41.17 -2.04
C GLU A 186 -22.93 39.74 -2.32
N ASP A 187 -23.65 38.75 -1.80
CA ASP A 187 -23.34 37.33 -2.02
C ASP A 187 -23.54 36.92 -3.48
N ALA A 188 -24.60 37.40 -4.14
CA ALA A 188 -24.83 37.12 -5.56
C ALA A 188 -23.75 37.77 -6.44
N ALA A 189 -23.37 39.03 -6.14
CA ALA A 189 -22.30 39.71 -6.86
C ALA A 189 -20.94 39.00 -6.69
N ARG A 190 -20.60 38.57 -5.47
CA ARG A 190 -19.37 37.79 -5.19
C ARG A 190 -19.38 36.44 -5.92
N GLY A 191 -20.53 35.77 -5.98
CA GLY A 191 -20.70 34.52 -6.72
C GLY A 191 -20.42 34.68 -8.22
N THR A 192 -21.04 35.66 -8.86
CA THR A 192 -20.83 35.94 -10.30
C THR A 192 -19.37 36.35 -10.58
N VAL A 193 -18.77 37.22 -9.75
CA VAL A 193 -17.34 37.60 -9.88
C VAL A 193 -16.43 36.38 -9.79
N SER A 194 -16.66 35.50 -8.80
CA SER A 194 -15.89 34.26 -8.64
C SER A 194 -16.01 33.35 -9.86
N ARG A 195 -17.23 33.18 -10.39
CA ARG A 195 -17.49 32.35 -11.57
C ARG A 195 -16.81 32.87 -12.83
N ILE A 196 -16.84 34.19 -13.06
CA ILE A 196 -16.11 34.85 -14.17
C ILE A 196 -14.61 34.57 -14.05
N PHE A 197 -14.03 34.75 -12.87
CA PHE A 197 -12.60 34.52 -12.64
C PHE A 197 -12.25 33.06 -12.89
N VAL A 198 -13.01 32.11 -12.34
CA VAL A 198 -12.78 30.67 -12.54
C VAL A 198 -12.83 30.31 -14.03
N ARG A 199 -13.85 30.77 -14.76
CA ARG A 199 -13.98 30.53 -16.21
C ARG A 199 -12.86 31.17 -17.01
N SER A 200 -12.47 32.40 -16.68
CA SER A 200 -11.40 33.12 -17.39
C SER A 200 -10.04 32.46 -17.17
N LEU A 201 -9.78 31.97 -15.95
CA LEU A 201 -8.56 31.22 -15.60
C LEU A 201 -8.53 29.84 -16.26
N SER A 202 -9.66 29.16 -16.41
CA SER A 202 -9.73 27.88 -17.11
C SER A 202 -9.60 28.03 -18.63
N ASN A 203 -10.10 29.13 -19.20
CA ASN A 203 -10.15 29.37 -20.64
C ASN A 203 -8.99 30.27 -21.13
N GLY A 204 -7.76 29.87 -20.81
CA GLY A 204 -6.56 30.51 -21.35
C GLY A 204 -6.05 31.73 -20.60
N GLY A 205 -6.61 32.03 -19.42
CA GLY A 205 -6.10 33.06 -18.51
C GLY A 205 -6.34 34.49 -18.98
N GLN A 206 -7.34 34.70 -19.83
CA GLN A 206 -7.70 36.01 -20.35
C GLN A 206 -9.12 36.37 -19.93
N LEU A 207 -9.29 37.60 -19.44
CA LEU A 207 -10.57 38.15 -19.09
C LEU A 207 -11.26 38.65 -20.36
N LEU A 208 -12.46 38.17 -20.66
CA LEU A 208 -13.23 38.64 -21.80
C LEU A 208 -13.53 40.14 -21.68
N PRO A 209 -13.51 40.92 -22.79
CA PRO A 209 -13.77 42.37 -22.72
C PRO A 209 -15.15 42.74 -22.13
N GLU A 210 -16.15 41.89 -22.34
CA GLU A 210 -17.50 42.02 -21.76
C GLU A 210 -17.48 41.82 -20.23
N ASP A 211 -16.81 40.77 -19.75
CA ASP A 211 -16.65 40.47 -18.32
C ASP A 211 -15.86 41.58 -17.62
N ARG A 212 -14.81 42.08 -18.27
CA ARG A 212 -14.00 43.20 -17.79
C ARG A 212 -14.85 44.44 -17.52
N ARG A 213 -15.70 44.83 -18.48
CA ARG A 213 -16.57 46.00 -18.37
C ARG A 213 -17.59 45.84 -17.24
N TYR A 214 -18.23 44.67 -17.16
CA TYR A 214 -19.17 44.35 -16.10
C TYR A 214 -18.52 44.42 -14.71
N LEU A 215 -17.36 43.77 -14.54
CA LEU A 215 -16.60 43.81 -13.28
C LEU A 215 -16.21 45.24 -12.89
N ALA A 216 -15.81 46.05 -13.87
CA ALA A 216 -15.48 47.46 -13.64
C ALA A 216 -16.70 48.29 -13.22
N GLN A 217 -17.88 48.07 -13.81
CA GLN A 217 -19.13 48.71 -13.36
C GLN A 217 -19.46 48.36 -11.91
N VAL A 218 -19.36 47.08 -11.54
CA VAL A 218 -19.59 46.61 -10.16
C VAL A 218 -18.60 47.24 -9.17
N VAL A 219 -17.33 47.36 -9.55
CA VAL A 219 -16.31 48.03 -8.74
C VAL A 219 -16.57 49.54 -8.62
N ALA A 220 -16.89 50.22 -9.72
CA ALA A 220 -17.15 51.66 -9.76
C ALA A 220 -18.33 52.04 -8.85
N GLN A 221 -19.44 51.29 -8.92
CA GLN A 221 -20.63 51.48 -8.08
C GLN A 221 -20.34 51.39 -6.57
N ARG A 222 -19.33 50.61 -6.16
CA ARG A 222 -19.01 50.35 -4.75
C ARG A 222 -17.87 51.16 -4.19
N THR A 223 -17.00 51.69 -5.05
CA THR A 223 -15.73 52.31 -4.63
C THR A 223 -15.61 53.79 -4.98
N ASN A 224 -16.64 54.38 -5.62
CA ASN A 224 -16.60 55.75 -6.14
C ASN A 224 -15.43 56.02 -7.11
N LEU A 225 -14.91 54.96 -7.75
CA LEU A 225 -13.88 55.07 -8.77
C LEU A 225 -14.49 55.45 -10.12
N SER A 226 -13.74 56.19 -10.94
CA SER A 226 -14.08 56.34 -12.36
C SER A 226 -14.00 54.99 -13.09
N GLN A 227 -14.75 54.84 -14.18
CA GLN A 227 -14.77 53.60 -14.97
C GLN A 227 -13.36 53.14 -15.38
N ALA A 228 -12.50 54.07 -15.82
CA ALA A 228 -11.12 53.76 -16.22
C ALA A 228 -10.26 53.24 -15.04
N GLN A 229 -10.43 53.83 -13.84
CA GLN A 229 -9.73 53.36 -12.64
C GLN A 229 -10.26 52.01 -12.15
N ALA A 230 -11.56 51.77 -12.29
CA ALA A 230 -12.17 50.49 -11.96
C ALA A 230 -11.67 49.36 -12.88
N GLU A 231 -11.54 49.63 -14.19
CA GLU A 231 -10.95 48.67 -15.15
C GLU A 231 -9.49 48.35 -14.82
N GLN A 232 -8.67 49.35 -14.51
CA GLN A 232 -7.29 49.12 -14.07
C GLN A 232 -7.22 48.24 -12.81
N ARG A 233 -8.13 48.45 -11.85
CA ARG A 233 -8.18 47.65 -10.63
C ARG A 233 -8.58 46.20 -10.90
N VAL A 234 -9.54 45.97 -11.80
CA VAL A 234 -9.95 44.63 -12.22
C VAL A 234 -8.77 43.90 -12.86
N ASP A 235 -8.02 44.56 -13.76
CA ASP A 235 -6.84 43.99 -14.39
C ASP A 235 -5.77 43.62 -13.38
N GLU A 236 -5.47 44.50 -12.42
CA GLU A 236 -4.45 44.25 -11.40
C GLU A 236 -4.82 43.05 -10.51
N VAL A 237 -6.07 42.99 -10.06
CA VAL A 237 -6.56 41.88 -9.22
C VAL A 237 -6.61 40.58 -10.00
N PHE A 238 -7.03 40.63 -11.27
CA PHE A 238 -7.04 39.47 -12.15
C PHE A 238 -5.61 38.95 -12.40
N ALA A 239 -4.65 39.84 -12.68
CA ALA A 239 -3.25 39.48 -12.86
C ALA A 239 -2.65 38.83 -11.60
N LYS A 240 -2.90 39.39 -10.41
CA LYS A 240 -2.46 38.79 -9.13
C LYS A 240 -3.09 37.42 -8.89
N THR A 241 -4.37 37.27 -9.23
CA THR A 241 -5.07 36.00 -9.08
C THR A 241 -4.53 34.95 -10.05
N GLN A 242 -4.28 35.33 -11.30
CA GLN A 242 -3.67 34.47 -12.32
C GLN A 242 -2.27 34.02 -11.89
N GLN A 243 -1.46 34.92 -11.34
CA GLN A 243 -0.14 34.59 -10.80
C GLN A 243 -0.25 33.56 -9.66
N ALA A 244 -1.08 33.82 -8.64
CA ALA A 244 -1.25 32.92 -7.50
C ALA A 244 -1.75 31.53 -7.93
N VAL A 245 -2.66 31.46 -8.90
CA VAL A 245 -3.15 30.19 -9.46
C VAL A 245 -2.08 29.44 -10.24
N ASN A 246 -1.24 30.14 -11.01
CA ASN A 246 -0.13 29.53 -11.72
C ASN A 246 0.94 28.99 -10.76
N GLU A 247 1.28 29.75 -9.72
CA GLU A 247 2.20 29.32 -8.66
C GLU A 247 1.65 28.09 -7.92
N ALA A 248 0.37 28.10 -7.55
CA ALA A 248 -0.28 26.96 -6.90
C ALA A 248 -0.32 25.72 -7.81
N LYS A 249 -0.62 25.90 -9.11
CA LYS A 249 -0.61 24.82 -10.10
C LYS A 249 0.79 24.25 -10.31
N GLN A 250 1.81 25.10 -10.32
CA GLN A 250 3.19 24.66 -10.43
C GLN A 250 3.63 23.90 -9.17
N ALA A 251 3.37 24.43 -7.98
CA ALA A 251 3.65 23.74 -6.72
C ALA A 251 2.94 22.38 -6.63
N ALA A 252 1.67 22.31 -7.07
CA ALA A 252 0.92 21.06 -7.14
C ALA A 252 1.53 20.06 -8.13
N ARG A 253 1.97 20.52 -9.31
CA ARG A 253 2.67 19.68 -10.29
C ARG A 253 4.00 19.17 -9.76
N GLU A 254 4.81 20.03 -9.15
CA GLU A 254 6.10 19.65 -8.57
C GLU A 254 5.94 18.65 -7.42
N ALA A 255 4.93 18.84 -6.56
CA ALA A 255 4.59 17.88 -5.52
C ALA A 255 4.13 16.54 -6.11
N ALA A 256 3.27 16.56 -7.13
CA ALA A 256 2.80 15.36 -7.82
C ALA A 256 3.95 14.61 -8.51
N ASP A 257 4.84 15.31 -9.22
CA ASP A 257 6.01 14.73 -9.89
C ASP A 257 7.00 14.13 -8.89
N SER A 258 7.20 14.80 -7.75
CA SER A 258 8.05 14.30 -6.66
C SER A 258 7.47 13.03 -6.04
N ALA A 259 6.16 13.04 -5.75
CA ALA A 259 5.45 11.87 -5.26
C ALA A 259 5.48 10.71 -6.27
N ALA A 260 5.29 10.98 -7.56
CA ALA A 260 5.34 9.98 -8.63
C ALA A 260 6.74 9.36 -8.75
N LYS A 261 7.81 10.16 -8.68
CA LYS A 261 9.20 9.66 -8.68
C LYS A 261 9.50 8.79 -7.46
N LEU A 262 9.07 9.22 -6.27
CA LEU A 262 9.22 8.45 -5.03
C LEU A 262 8.43 7.14 -5.09
N ALA A 263 7.20 7.16 -5.60
CA ALA A 263 6.36 5.98 -5.75
C ALA A 263 6.97 5.00 -6.77
N ALA A 264 7.40 5.49 -7.93
CA ALA A 264 8.06 4.68 -8.95
C ALA A 264 9.33 4.01 -8.40
N TRP A 265 10.20 4.79 -7.77
CA TRP A 265 11.44 4.28 -7.16
C TRP A 265 11.16 3.25 -6.06
N SER A 266 10.24 3.56 -5.16
CA SER A 266 9.84 2.66 -4.07
C SER A 266 9.22 1.36 -4.61
N SER A 267 8.39 1.44 -5.64
CA SER A 267 7.74 0.26 -6.23
C SER A 267 8.74 -0.70 -6.88
N LEU A 268 9.76 -0.17 -7.56
CA LEU A 268 10.83 -0.97 -8.15
C LEU A 268 11.64 -1.71 -7.07
N TRP A 269 12.00 -1.01 -5.99
CA TRP A 269 12.76 -1.63 -4.90
C TRP A 269 11.93 -2.61 -4.07
N MET A 270 10.64 -2.33 -3.88
CA MET A 270 9.72 -3.28 -3.25
C MET A 270 9.61 -4.55 -4.11
N PHE A 271 9.50 -4.42 -5.42
CA PHE A 271 9.52 -5.55 -6.33
C PHE A 271 10.79 -6.40 -6.17
N ILE A 272 11.97 -5.77 -6.15
CA ILE A 272 13.25 -6.47 -5.92
C ILE A 272 13.25 -7.16 -4.54
N ALA A 273 12.82 -6.47 -3.49
CA ALA A 273 12.78 -7.03 -2.13
C ALA A 273 11.83 -8.24 -2.03
N LEU A 274 10.68 -8.19 -2.70
CA LEU A 274 9.73 -9.30 -2.77
C LEU A 274 10.31 -10.51 -3.51
N LEU A 275 11.04 -10.29 -4.62
CA LEU A 275 11.75 -11.36 -5.32
C LEU A 275 12.81 -12.01 -4.43
N CYS A 276 13.58 -11.21 -3.68
CA CYS A 276 14.51 -11.73 -2.69
C CYS A 276 13.79 -12.55 -1.61
N GLY A 277 12.68 -12.06 -1.06
CA GLY A 277 11.87 -12.80 -0.09
C GLY A 277 11.41 -14.16 -0.61
N ALA A 278 10.82 -14.20 -1.81
CA ALA A 278 10.37 -15.44 -2.45
C ALA A 278 11.53 -16.44 -2.64
N PHE A 279 12.68 -15.96 -3.10
CA PHE A 279 13.88 -16.78 -3.28
C PHE A 279 14.38 -17.35 -1.95
N PHE A 280 14.55 -16.52 -0.93
CA PHE A 280 15.08 -16.95 0.37
C PHE A 280 14.11 -17.83 1.15
N ALA A 281 12.79 -17.64 1.01
CA ALA A 281 11.80 -18.56 1.56
C ALA A 281 11.91 -19.95 0.94
N SER A 282 12.00 -20.01 -0.39
CA SER A 282 12.16 -21.26 -1.14
C SER A 282 13.44 -21.97 -0.74
N LEU A 283 14.56 -21.23 -0.70
CA LEU A 283 15.86 -21.76 -0.32
C LEU A 283 15.86 -22.27 1.13
N ALA A 284 15.39 -21.48 2.09
CA ALA A 284 15.38 -21.84 3.51
C ALA A 284 14.48 -23.06 3.80
N ALA A 285 13.40 -23.24 3.04
CA ALA A 285 12.55 -24.41 3.16
C ALA A 285 13.29 -25.73 2.85
N THR A 286 14.25 -25.72 1.92
CA THR A 286 15.11 -26.90 1.67
C THR A 286 15.96 -27.27 2.87
N PHE A 287 16.44 -26.28 3.65
CA PHE A 287 17.18 -26.53 4.89
C PHE A 287 16.25 -27.05 5.99
N GLY A 288 15.04 -26.51 6.09
CA GLY A 288 14.01 -26.99 7.01
C GLY A 288 13.60 -28.43 6.73
N GLY A 289 13.34 -28.76 5.48
CA GLY A 289 12.98 -30.11 5.02
C GLY A 289 14.09 -31.14 5.25
N ARG A 290 15.34 -30.80 4.93
CA ARG A 290 16.49 -31.68 5.24
C ARG A 290 16.61 -32.02 6.72
N ARG A 291 16.37 -31.04 7.61
CA ARG A 291 16.41 -31.28 9.07
C ARG A 291 15.25 -32.14 9.56
N ARG A 292 14.07 -32.00 8.96
CA ARG A 292 12.93 -32.91 9.20
C ARG A 292 13.29 -34.33 8.78
N ASP A 293 13.90 -34.50 7.61
CA ASP A 293 14.15 -35.82 7.03
C ASP A 293 15.26 -36.59 7.76
N ALA A 294 16.18 -35.88 8.43
CA ALA A 294 17.24 -36.44 9.27
C ALA A 294 16.75 -37.03 10.62
N VAL A 295 15.50 -36.80 11.02
CA VAL A 295 14.95 -37.39 12.26
C VAL A 295 14.70 -38.88 12.03
N ILE A 296 15.40 -39.73 12.80
CA ILE A 296 15.20 -41.19 12.83
C ILE A 296 14.11 -41.47 13.87
N SER A 297 13.01 -42.09 13.45
CA SER A 297 12.03 -42.64 14.40
C SER A 297 12.68 -43.80 15.14
N LEU A 298 12.81 -43.66 16.46
CA LEU A 298 13.10 -44.81 17.32
C LEU A 298 11.80 -45.61 17.43
N GLU A 299 11.59 -46.55 16.51
CA GLU A 299 10.59 -47.59 16.68
C GLU A 299 10.99 -48.32 17.97
N THR A 300 10.31 -48.04 19.08
CA THR A 300 10.46 -48.86 20.28
C THR A 300 9.80 -50.18 19.92
N ASP A 301 10.61 -51.19 19.62
CA ASP A 301 10.18 -52.58 19.47
C ASP A 301 9.44 -53.01 20.74
N LEU A 302 8.15 -52.67 20.82
CA LEU A 302 7.19 -53.43 21.59
C LEU A 302 6.92 -54.71 20.80
N GLN A 303 7.95 -55.57 20.69
CA GLN A 303 7.66 -56.98 20.45
C GLN A 303 6.70 -57.42 21.55
N PRO A 304 5.51 -57.95 21.21
CA PRO A 304 4.70 -58.63 22.21
C PRO A 304 5.58 -59.76 22.76
N ARG A 305 5.98 -59.66 24.03
CA ARG A 305 6.57 -60.80 24.74
C ARG A 305 5.56 -61.93 24.62
N THR A 306 5.85 -62.89 23.76
CA THR A 306 5.18 -64.19 23.79
C THR A 306 5.56 -64.82 25.13
N VAL A 307 4.68 -64.66 26.11
CA VAL A 307 4.78 -65.38 27.38
C VAL A 307 4.57 -66.84 27.03
N ALA A 308 5.64 -67.64 27.08
CA ALA A 308 5.53 -69.08 26.92
C ALA A 308 4.60 -69.62 28.01
N PRO A 309 3.67 -70.55 27.70
CA PRO A 309 2.78 -71.12 28.71
C PRO A 309 3.60 -71.88 29.75
N THR A 310 3.38 -71.54 31.02
CA THR A 310 3.91 -72.24 32.18
C THR A 310 3.44 -73.70 32.14
N PRO A 311 4.33 -74.71 32.22
CA PRO A 311 3.90 -76.09 32.36
C PRO A 311 3.31 -76.28 33.76
N VAL A 312 2.05 -76.68 33.80
CA VAL A 312 1.39 -77.13 35.02
C VAL A 312 1.86 -78.55 35.27
N HIS A 313 2.58 -78.76 36.37
CA HIS A 313 2.81 -80.06 36.99
C HIS A 313 2.15 -80.08 38.37
#